data_AF-X1INN7-F1
#
_entry.id   AF-X1INN7-F1
#
_cell.length_a   1.000
_cell.length_b   1.000
_cell.length_c   1.000
_cell.angle_alpha   90.00
_cell.angle_beta   90.00
_cell.angle_gamma   90.00
#
_symmetry.space_group_name_H-M   'P 1'
#
loop_
_entity.id
_entity.type
_entity.pdbx_description
1 polymer ?
#
loop_
_entity_poly.entity_id
_entity_poly.type
_entity_poly.pdbx_seq_one_letter_code
_entity_poly.pdbx_strand_id
1 'polypeptide(L)'
;IVMGCGRVGAELACELDAGGHKVTIMDKNATNFDKLPSSFSGTAMVGDGTDEEMLKKAGITQADAFVALTREDERNAMAAQIAKVFLIASSHYN
;
A
#
# COMPACT_ATOMS: atom_id res chain seq x y z
N ILE A 1 -2.62 1.39 3.48
CA ILE A 1 -1.61 1.26 2.40
C ILE A 1 -1.82 -0.06 1.67
N VAL A 2 -1.81 -0.04 0.34
CA VAL A 2 -1.95 -1.23 -0.51
C VAL A 2 -0.66 -1.42 -1.32
N MET A 3 -0.01 -2.57 -1.21
CA MET A 3 1.14 -2.96 -2.05
C MET A 3 0.68 -3.92 -3.15
N GLY A 4 0.98 -3.58 -4.40
CA GLY A 4 0.56 -4.30 -5.60
C GLY A 4 -0.62 -3.62 -6.27
N CYS A 5 -0.41 -3.06 -7.46
CA CYS A 5 -1.42 -2.46 -8.33
C CYS A 5 -1.77 -3.43 -9.48
N GLY A 6 -1.97 -4.70 -9.14
CA GLY A 6 -2.62 -5.68 -10.02
C GLY A 6 -4.13 -5.45 -10.05
N ARG A 7 -4.89 -6.39 -10.65
CA ARG A 7 -6.36 -6.29 -10.72
C ARG A 7 -6.99 -6.08 -9.34
N VAL A 8 -6.68 -6.97 -8.39
CA VAL A 8 -7.28 -6.96 -7.05
C VAL A 8 -6.83 -5.74 -6.23
N GLY A 9 -5.54 -5.37 -6.31
CA GLY A 9 -5.04 -4.23 -5.56
C GLY A 9 -5.58 -2.88 -6.06
N ALA A 10 -5.74 -2.72 -7.38
CA ALA A 10 -6.38 -1.54 -7.96
C ALA A 10 -7.86 -1.44 -7.56
N GLU A 11 -8.60 -2.56 -7.63
CA GLU A 11 -10.00 -2.64 -7.22
C GLU A 11 -10.18 -2.27 -5.74
N LEU A 12 -9.41 -2.92 -4.85
CA LEU A 12 -9.44 -2.61 -3.41
C LEU A 12 -9.08 -1.14 -3.12
N ALA A 13 -8.06 -0.60 -3.77
CA ALA A 13 -7.67 0.79 -3.58
C ALA A 13 -8.78 1.76 -3.99
N CYS A 14 -9.47 1.48 -5.10
CA CYS A 14 -10.59 2.29 -5.57
C CYS A 14 -11.80 2.21 -4.63
N GLU A 15 -12.14 1.02 -4.14
CA GLU A 15 -13.24 0.84 -3.18
C GLU A 15 -12.98 1.59 -1.87
N LEU A 16 -11.75 1.50 -1.34
CA LEU A 16 -11.36 2.22 -0.13
C LEU A 16 -11.37 3.74 -0.34
N ASP A 17 -10.84 4.23 -1.46
CA ASP A 17 -10.84 5.65 -1.80
C ASP A 17 -12.28 6.19 -1.96
N ALA A 18 -13.13 5.48 -2.69
CA ALA A 18 -14.56 5.82 -2.82
C ALA A 18 -15.32 5.77 -1.49
N GLY A 19 -14.88 4.92 -0.55
CA GLY A 19 -15.37 4.85 0.83
C GLY A 19 -14.91 6.01 1.72
N GLY A 20 -14.08 6.93 1.22
CA GLY A 20 -13.55 8.08 1.96
C GLY A 20 -12.28 7.81 2.75
N HIS A 21 -11.61 6.67 2.51
CA HIS A 21 -10.33 6.37 3.15
C HIS A 21 -9.17 7.05 2.41
N LYS A 22 -8.15 7.49 3.16
CA LYS A 22 -6.89 7.95 2.57
C LYS A 22 -6.06 6.75 2.11
N VAL A 23 -5.98 6.54 0.80
CA VAL A 23 -5.28 5.40 0.22
C VAL A 23 -3.94 5.82 -0.39
N THR A 24 -2.87 5.12 0.00
CA THR A 24 -1.64 5.04 -0.79
C THR A 24 -1.56 3.64 -1.40
N ILE A 25 -1.49 3.56 -2.73
CA ILE A 25 -1.19 2.33 -3.47
C ILE A 25 0.22 2.39 -4.05
N MET A 26 0.98 1.32 -3.89
CA MET A 26 2.36 1.22 -4.37
C MET A 26 2.58 -0.02 -5.21
N ASP A 27 3.40 0.10 -6.26
CA ASP A 27 3.81 -1.02 -7.12
C ASP A 27 5.23 -0.76 -7.65
N LYS A 28 5.98 -1.81 -7.99
CA LYS A 28 7.33 -1.68 -8.55
C LYS A 28 7.31 -1.24 -10.01
N ASN A 29 6.24 -1.58 -10.73
CA ASN A 29 6.07 -1.24 -12.12
C ASN A 29 5.08 -0.09 -12.28
N ALA A 30 5.57 1.06 -12.74
CA ALA A 30 4.76 2.25 -12.96
C ALA A 30 3.59 2.01 -13.93
N THR A 31 3.73 1.12 -14.92
CA THR A 31 2.64 0.82 -15.88
C THR A 31 1.45 0.12 -15.21
N ASN A 32 1.60 -0.36 -13.99
CA ASN A 32 0.47 -0.96 -13.27
C ASN A 32 -0.55 0.09 -12.81
N PHE A 33 -0.15 1.35 -12.66
CA PHE A 33 -1.04 2.44 -12.27
C PHE A 33 -2.04 2.82 -13.37
N ASP A 34 -1.83 2.40 -14.61
CA ASP A 34 -2.80 2.55 -15.71
C ASP A 34 -4.14 1.82 -15.43
N LYS A 35 -4.16 0.93 -14.44
CA LYS A 35 -5.37 0.23 -13.96
C LYS A 35 -6.22 1.08 -13.02
N LEU A 36 -5.66 2.17 -12.48
CA LEU A 36 -6.40 3.09 -11.63
C LEU A 36 -7.26 4.00 -12.51
N PRO A 37 -8.56 4.13 -12.23
CA PRO A 37 -9.42 5.04 -12.96
C PRO A 37 -9.04 6.48 -12.64
N SER A 38 -9.40 7.41 -13.53
CA SER A 38 -9.22 8.86 -13.30
C SER A 38 -9.98 9.38 -12.08
N SER A 39 -10.95 8.63 -11.56
CA SER A 39 -11.67 8.94 -10.33
C SER A 39 -10.90 8.59 -9.05
N PHE A 40 -9.83 7.80 -9.13
CA PHE A 40 -9.01 7.47 -7.97
C PHE A 40 -8.25 8.73 -7.51
N SER A 41 -8.54 9.16 -6.29
CA SER A 41 -7.98 10.38 -5.69
C SER A 41 -6.83 10.13 -4.71
N GLY A 42 -6.56 8.86 -4.43
CA GLY A 42 -5.45 8.44 -3.57
C GLY A 42 -4.07 8.65 -4.20
N THR A 43 -3.03 8.32 -3.45
CA THR A 43 -1.64 8.44 -3.88
C THR A 43 -1.19 7.15 -4.56
N ALA A 44 -0.74 7.24 -5.82
CA ALA A 44 -0.01 6.17 -6.49
C ALA A 44 1.50 6.45 -6.46
N MET A 45 2.32 5.48 -6.04
CA MET A 45 3.78 5.66 -5.99
C MET A 45 4.55 4.41 -6.40
N VAL A 46 5.66 4.60 -7.12
CA VAL A 46 6.58 3.50 -7.42
C VAL A 46 7.34 3.12 -6.16
N GLY A 47 7.32 1.84 -5.77
CA GLY A 47 8.04 1.36 -4.59
C GLY A 47 7.78 -0.10 -4.26
N ASP A 48 8.49 -0.59 -3.25
CA ASP A 48 8.43 -1.96 -2.75
C ASP A 48 8.19 -1.97 -1.23
N GLY A 49 7.26 -2.78 -0.76
CA GLY A 49 6.96 -2.88 0.68
C GLY A 49 8.03 -3.63 1.47
N THR A 50 9.04 -4.22 0.81
CA THR A 50 10.22 -4.78 1.51
C THR A 50 11.31 -3.73 1.77
N ASP A 51 11.13 -2.50 1.28
CA ASP A 51 12.02 -1.37 1.53
C ASP A 51 11.39 -0.45 2.60
N GLU A 52 12.02 -0.37 3.76
CA GLU A 52 11.54 0.44 4.87
C GLU A 52 11.43 1.94 4.54
N GLU A 53 12.34 2.48 3.73
CA GLU A 53 12.27 3.89 3.35
C GLU A 53 11.06 4.14 2.44
N MET A 54 10.74 3.20 1.55
CA MET A 54 9.57 3.29 0.69
C MET A 54 8.28 3.16 1.49
N LEU A 55 8.21 2.27 2.48
CA LEU A 55 7.07 2.20 3.40
C LEU A 55 6.88 3.49 4.20
N LYS A 56 7.98 4.10 4.70
CA LYS A 56 7.92 5.40 5.39
C LYS A 56 7.41 6.50 4.47
N LYS A 57 7.91 6.58 3.23
CA LYS A 57 7.43 7.52 2.20
C LYS A 57 5.96 7.30 1.84
N ALA A 58 5.49 6.04 1.85
CA ALA A 58 4.09 5.69 1.63
C ALA A 58 3.17 6.08 2.81
N GLY A 59 3.75 6.47 3.96
CA GLY A 59 3.03 6.91 5.14
C GLY A 59 2.74 5.82 6.17
N ILE A 60 3.49 4.71 6.17
CA ILE A 60 3.20 3.55 7.04
C ILE A 60 3.15 3.90 8.54
N THR A 61 3.91 4.92 8.96
CA THR A 61 4.00 5.35 10.36
C THR A 61 2.71 5.95 10.89
N GLN A 62 1.77 6.32 10.03
CA GLN A 62 0.45 6.83 10.42
C GLN A 62 -0.68 6.05 9.75
N ALA A 63 -0.37 4.90 9.15
CA ALA A 63 -1.37 4.07 8.51
C ALA A 63 -2.07 3.20 9.56
N ASP A 64 -3.39 3.02 9.41
CA ASP A 64 -4.15 2.07 10.24
C ASP A 64 -3.97 0.62 9.75
N ALA A 65 -3.68 0.44 8.46
CA ALA A 65 -3.59 -0.86 7.84
C ALA A 65 -2.62 -0.91 6.66
N PHE A 66 -2.04 -2.10 6.45
CA PHE A 66 -1.21 -2.45 5.30
C PHE A 66 -1.72 -3.76 4.68
N VAL A 67 -1.86 -3.79 3.35
CA VAL A 67 -2.31 -4.98 2.60
C VAL A 67 -1.34 -5.25 1.46
N ALA A 68 -0.86 -6.49 1.36
CA ALA A 68 0.05 -6.94 0.30
C ALA A 68 -0.69 -7.85 -0.70
N LEU A 69 -0.79 -7.40 -1.96
CA LEU A 69 -1.59 -8.01 -3.03
C LEU A 69 -0.77 -8.18 -4.33
N THR A 70 0.48 -8.65 -4.20
CA THR A 70 1.32 -9.00 -5.34
C THR A 70 1.23 -10.50 -5.65
N ARG A 71 1.85 -10.94 -6.76
CA ARG A 71 1.99 -12.36 -7.11
C ARG A 71 3.19 -13.04 -6.44
N GLU A 72 3.98 -12.30 -5.68
CA GLU A 72 5.19 -12.79 -5.02
C GLU A 72 4.85 -13.05 -3.54
N ASP A 73 4.44 -14.27 -3.21
CA ASP A 73 4.00 -14.62 -1.84
C ASP A 73 5.09 -14.39 -0.79
N GLU A 74 6.34 -14.71 -1.11
CA GLU A 74 7.50 -14.44 -0.25
C GLU A 74 7.66 -12.94 0.04
N ARG A 75 7.46 -12.10 -0.99
CA ARG A 75 7.48 -10.64 -0.86
C ARG A 75 6.32 -10.13 -0.02
N ASN A 76 5.11 -10.66 -0.24
CA ASN A 76 3.93 -10.30 0.53
C ASN A 76 4.13 -10.58 2.02
N ALA A 77 4.65 -11.77 2.36
CA ALA A 77 4.95 -12.15 3.74
C ALA A 77 6.00 -11.23 4.36
N MET A 78 7.12 -10.98 3.67
CA MET A 78 8.19 -10.11 4.17
C MET A 78 7.72 -8.67 4.37
N ALA A 79 7.04 -8.08 3.39
CA ALA A 79 6.51 -6.73 3.48
C ALA A 79 5.51 -6.59 4.64
N ALA A 80 4.64 -7.58 4.85
CA ALA A 80 3.71 -7.58 5.98
C ALA A 80 4.43 -7.64 7.34
N GLN A 81 5.52 -8.41 7.47
CA GLN A 81 6.32 -8.45 8.71
C GLN A 81 6.97 -7.09 8.99
N ILE A 82 7.56 -6.46 7.97
CA ILE A 82 8.18 -5.14 8.11
C ILE A 82 7.12 -4.08 8.46
N ALA A 83 6.01 -4.05 7.73
CA ALA A 83 4.90 -3.12 7.99
C ALA A 83 4.36 -3.26 9.42
N LYS A 84 4.24 -4.49 9.95
CA LYS A 84 3.78 -4.76 11.31
C LYS A 84 4.63 -4.06 12.38
N VAL A 85 5.95 -3.97 12.19
CA VAL A 85 6.84 -3.27 13.14
C VAL A 85 6.44 -1.80 13.27
N PHE A 86 6.12 -1.14 12.15
CA PHE A 86 5.67 0.25 12.15
C PHE A 86 4.27 0.41 12.74
N LEU A 87 3.31 -0.44 12.36
CA LEU A 87 1.92 -0.35 12.81
C LEU A 87 1.78 -0.53 14.34
N ILE A 88 2.58 -1.42 14.93
CA ILE A 88 2.61 -1.60 16.40
C ILE A 88 3.20 -0.37 17.08
N ALA A 89 4.30 0.18 16.55
CA ALA A 89 4.95 1.36 17.12
C ALA A 89 4.00 2.58 17.14
N SER A 90 3.20 2.76 16.09
CA SER A 90 2.20 3.83 15.98
C SER A 90 1.04 3.66 16.96
N SER A 91 0.65 2.41 17.26
CA SER A 91 -0.44 2.10 18.20
C SER A 91 -0.09 2.43 19.66
N HIS A 92 1.18 2.54 20.01
CA HIS A 92 1.64 2.92 21.35
C HIS A 92 1.76 4.44 21.55
N TYR A 93 1.59 5.24 20.49
CA TYR A 93 1.76 6.69 20.50
C TYR A 93 0.45 7.47 20.39
N ASN A 94 -0.69 6.78 20.33
CA ASN A 94 -2.04 7.33 20.20
C ASN A 94 -2.90 6.88 21.39
#